data_AF-A0A284QK62-F1
#
_entry.id   AF-A0A284QK62-F1
#
_cell.length_a   1.000
_cell.length_b   1.000
_cell.length_c   1.000
_cell.angle_alpha   90.00
_cell.angle_beta   90.00
_cell.angle_gamma   90.00
#
_symmetry.space_group_name_H-M   'P 1'
#
loop_
_entity.id
_entity.type
_entity.pdbx_description
1 polymer ?
#
loop_
_entity_poly.entity_id
_entity_poly.type
_entity_poly.pdbx_seq_one_letter_code
_entity_poly.pdbx_strand_id
1 'polypeptide(L)'
;MHYVKEHTTIPVPDVPFYDPDWDRKVGGEWMLMKYIDGINPVYLWRTLTDDQWETLRISIADIWSQLMRLRFKFIGSIYEQQVESESRYFIGPMAYIPQAGSIGSPEACTSGPFLSSRDWLVVIANEKVEPIRRSIPDPEDEQAHKWREATIDALKKSPLLDSDSRDHEQTVLSIT
;
A
#
# COMPACT_ATOMS: atom_id res chain seq x y z
N MET A 1 -9.90 -5.06 -5.65
CA MET A 1 -9.14 -5.29 -6.92
C MET A 1 -9.90 -4.84 -8.17
N HIS A 2 -11.22 -4.57 -8.10
CA HIS A 2 -12.04 -4.21 -9.26
C HIS A 2 -11.49 -3.01 -10.05
N TYR A 3 -11.07 -1.92 -9.38
CA TYR A 3 -10.47 -0.76 -10.04
C TYR A 3 -9.32 -1.12 -11.00
N VAL A 4 -8.35 -1.94 -10.55
CA VAL A 4 -7.21 -2.36 -11.38
C VAL A 4 -7.70 -3.19 -12.57
N LYS A 5 -8.66 -4.08 -12.35
CA LYS A 5 -9.25 -4.92 -13.41
C LYS A 5 -9.98 -4.10 -14.48
N GLU A 6 -10.65 -3.03 -14.09
CA GLU A 6 -11.41 -2.16 -14.98
C GLU A 6 -10.51 -1.22 -15.80
N HIS A 7 -9.34 -0.85 -15.26
CA HIS A 7 -8.47 0.17 -15.85
C HIS A 7 -7.16 -0.37 -16.43
N THR A 8 -6.93 -1.69 -16.36
CA THR A 8 -5.72 -2.34 -16.89
C THR A 8 -6.08 -3.69 -17.52
N THR A 9 -5.15 -4.26 -18.29
CA THR A 9 -5.26 -5.64 -18.80
C THR A 9 -4.59 -6.65 -17.87
N ILE A 10 -4.11 -6.21 -16.71
CA ILE A 10 -3.39 -7.05 -15.75
C ILE A 10 -4.35 -8.10 -15.19
N PRO A 11 -3.98 -9.40 -15.23
CA PRO A 11 -4.78 -10.44 -14.61
C PRO A 11 -4.73 -10.29 -13.09
N VAL A 12 -5.80 -9.76 -12.51
CA VAL A 12 -5.99 -9.65 -11.06
C VAL A 12 -7.15 -10.54 -10.61
N PRO A 13 -7.10 -11.05 -9.37
CA PRO A 13 -8.13 -11.96 -8.87
C PRO A 13 -9.45 -11.22 -8.64
N ASP A 14 -10.55 -11.92 -8.90
CA ASP A 14 -11.88 -11.47 -8.51
C ASP A 14 -12.04 -11.51 -6.99
N VAL A 15 -12.67 -10.50 -6.41
CA VAL A 15 -12.89 -10.39 -4.96
C VAL A 15 -14.39 -10.44 -4.70
N PRO A 16 -15.00 -11.65 -4.61
CA PRO A 16 -16.43 -11.78 -4.38
C PRO A 16 -16.86 -11.32 -2.98
N PHE A 17 -15.96 -11.36 -1.98
CA PHE A 17 -16.28 -10.97 -0.62
C PHE A 17 -15.12 -10.21 0.02
N TYR A 18 -15.49 -9.16 0.75
CA TYR A 18 -14.62 -8.34 1.58
C TYR A 18 -15.37 -8.05 2.88
N ASP A 19 -14.68 -8.15 4.01
CA ASP A 19 -15.23 -7.87 5.33
C ASP A 19 -14.21 -7.06 6.15
N PRO A 20 -14.56 -5.84 6.60
CA PRO A 20 -13.72 -5.03 7.46
C PRO A 20 -13.62 -5.54 8.91
N ASP A 21 -14.27 -6.67 9.25
CA ASP A 21 -14.31 -7.30 10.57
C ASP A 21 -14.80 -6.35 11.69
N TRP A 22 -15.85 -5.58 11.40
CA TRP A 22 -16.44 -4.66 12.38
C TRP A 22 -16.99 -5.38 13.62
N ASP A 23 -17.38 -6.65 13.48
CA ASP A 23 -17.86 -7.47 14.59
C ASP A 23 -16.75 -8.22 15.35
N ARG A 24 -15.49 -8.08 14.91
CA ARG A 24 -14.27 -8.61 15.52
C ARG A 24 -14.29 -10.14 15.71
N LYS A 25 -15.04 -10.86 14.87
CA LYS A 25 -15.16 -12.33 15.00
C LYS A 25 -13.98 -13.07 14.38
N VAL A 26 -13.34 -12.50 13.37
CA VAL A 26 -12.23 -13.13 12.63
C VAL A 26 -10.88 -12.60 13.12
N GLY A 27 -10.87 -11.45 13.81
CA GLY A 27 -9.68 -10.88 14.45
C GLY A 27 -8.88 -9.95 13.54
N GLY A 28 -9.45 -9.54 12.42
CA GLY A 28 -8.85 -8.65 11.43
C GLY A 28 -9.67 -8.57 10.14
N GLU A 29 -9.48 -7.48 9.40
CA GLU A 29 -10.00 -7.29 8.04
C GLU A 29 -9.57 -8.46 7.13
N TRP A 30 -10.51 -8.96 6.31
CA TRP A 30 -10.24 -10.07 5.40
C TRP A 30 -10.98 -9.95 4.08
N MET A 31 -10.48 -10.65 3.07
CA MET A 31 -11.17 -10.80 1.78
C MET A 31 -11.03 -12.20 1.22
N LEU A 32 -12.08 -12.65 0.53
CA LEU A 32 -12.05 -13.85 -0.28
C LEU A 32 -11.72 -13.46 -1.71
N MET A 33 -10.71 -14.11 -2.29
CA MET A 33 -10.26 -13.86 -3.65
C MET A 33 -10.31 -15.15 -4.46
N LYS A 34 -10.67 -15.06 -5.73
CA LYS A 34 -10.58 -16.19 -6.66
C LYS A 34 -9.11 -16.60 -6.82
N TYR A 35 -8.84 -17.90 -6.71
CA TYR A 35 -7.52 -18.46 -6.98
C TYR A 35 -7.11 -18.24 -8.44
N ILE A 36 -5.88 -17.77 -8.66
CA ILE A 36 -5.28 -17.66 -9.99
C ILE A 36 -4.30 -18.81 -10.14
N ASP A 37 -4.59 -19.69 -11.09
CA ASP A 37 -3.66 -20.76 -11.47
C ASP A 37 -2.38 -20.15 -12.05
N GLY A 38 -1.24 -20.51 -11.48
CA GLY A 38 0.05 -20.02 -11.90
C GLY A 38 1.19 -20.60 -11.10
N ILE A 39 2.41 -20.36 -11.56
CA ILE A 39 3.64 -20.74 -10.86
C ILE A 39 4.35 -19.45 -10.47
N ASN A 40 4.74 -19.35 -9.20
CA ASN A 40 5.55 -18.21 -8.76
C ASN A 40 6.88 -18.20 -9.55
N PRO A 41 7.22 -17.09 -10.24
CA PRO A 41 8.43 -17.00 -11.05
C PRO A 41 9.72 -17.32 -10.29
N VAL A 42 9.76 -17.13 -8.97
CA VAL A 42 10.91 -17.48 -8.12
C VAL A 42 11.30 -18.96 -8.28
N TYR A 43 10.33 -19.86 -8.49
CA TYR A 43 10.60 -21.29 -8.67
C TYR A 43 11.09 -21.64 -10.08
N LEU A 44 10.82 -20.79 -11.07
CA LEU A 44 11.17 -21.03 -12.47
C LEU A 44 12.43 -20.27 -12.91
N TRP A 45 12.86 -19.27 -12.15
CA TRP A 45 13.92 -18.33 -12.52
C TRP A 45 15.19 -19.02 -13.06
N ARG A 46 15.61 -20.13 -12.46
CA ARG A 46 16.82 -20.87 -12.88
C ARG A 46 16.61 -21.85 -14.03
N THR A 47 15.37 -22.10 -14.43
CA THR A 47 15.01 -23.11 -15.45
C THR A 47 14.49 -22.50 -16.74
N LEU A 48 14.23 -21.19 -16.77
CA LEU A 48 13.77 -20.49 -17.97
C LEU A 48 14.90 -20.40 -19.00
N THR A 49 14.57 -20.58 -20.29
CA THR A 49 15.47 -20.27 -21.40
C THR A 49 15.61 -18.77 -21.60
N ASP A 50 16.60 -18.32 -22.38
CA ASP A 50 16.83 -16.90 -22.65
C ASP A 50 15.59 -16.20 -23.25
N ASP A 51 14.90 -16.85 -24.21
CA ASP A 51 13.67 -16.32 -24.83
C ASP A 51 12.51 -16.21 -23.81
N GLN A 52 12.37 -17.21 -22.94
CA GLN A 52 11.34 -17.20 -21.89
C GLN A 52 11.62 -16.11 -20.84
N TRP A 53 12.90 -15.91 -20.56
CA TRP A 53 13.39 -14.85 -19.68
C TRP A 53 13.10 -13.47 -20.22
N GLU A 54 13.35 -13.25 -21.51
CA GLU A 54 13.02 -12.00 -22.19
C GLU A 54 11.51 -11.73 -22.13
N THR A 55 10.71 -12.74 -22.45
CA THR A 55 9.24 -12.66 -22.38
C THR A 55 8.75 -12.31 -20.97
N LEU A 56 9.32 -12.93 -19.94
CA LEU A 56 8.98 -12.63 -18.54
C LEU A 56 9.32 -11.19 -18.17
N ARG A 57 10.49 -10.69 -18.57
CA ARG A 57 10.91 -9.30 -18.29
C ARG A 57 9.99 -8.29 -18.96
N ILE A 58 9.64 -8.52 -20.22
CA ILE A 58 8.69 -7.68 -20.95
C ILE A 58 7.33 -7.69 -20.26
N SER A 59 6.85 -8.87 -19.83
CA SER A 59 5.56 -9.00 -19.14
C SER A 59 5.55 -8.25 -17.80
N ILE A 60 6.62 -8.36 -17.00
CA ILE A 60 6.76 -7.61 -15.74
C ILE A 60 6.80 -6.10 -16.01
N ALA A 61 7.56 -5.68 -17.02
CA ALA A 61 7.64 -4.27 -17.40
C ALA A 61 6.29 -3.72 -17.87
N ASP A 62 5.51 -4.52 -18.61
CA ASP A 62 4.17 -4.14 -19.06
C ASP A 62 3.20 -3.97 -17.87
N ILE A 63 3.21 -4.91 -16.92
CA ILE A 63 2.44 -4.80 -15.66
C ILE A 63 2.79 -3.50 -14.92
N TRP A 64 4.08 -3.21 -14.72
CA TRP A 64 4.51 -1.97 -14.06
C TRP A 64 4.14 -0.73 -14.85
N SER A 65 4.29 -0.73 -16.17
CA SER A 65 3.90 0.37 -17.05
C SER A 65 2.41 0.69 -16.90
N GLN A 66 1.56 -0.33 -16.89
CA GLN A 66 0.12 -0.17 -16.69
C GLN A 66 -0.24 0.34 -15.29
N LEU A 67 0.35 -0.22 -14.23
CA LEU A 67 0.13 0.25 -12.86
C LEU A 67 0.61 1.70 -12.66
N MET A 68 1.76 2.06 -13.21
CA MET A 68 2.30 3.42 -13.10
C MET A 68 1.49 4.45 -13.89
N ARG A 69 0.67 4.03 -14.87
CA ARG A 69 -0.29 4.93 -15.54
C ARG A 69 -1.49 5.26 -14.66
N LEU A 70 -1.82 4.40 -13.68
CA LEU A 70 -2.82 4.71 -12.67
C LEU A 70 -2.23 5.78 -11.73
N ARG A 71 -2.65 7.03 -11.91
CA ARG A 71 -2.19 8.17 -11.11
C ARG A 71 -3.31 8.66 -10.21
N PHE A 72 -2.99 8.77 -8.92
CA PHE A 72 -3.89 9.25 -7.90
C PHE A 72 -3.36 10.54 -7.28
N LYS A 73 -4.27 11.37 -6.80
CA LYS A 73 -3.94 12.61 -6.10
C LYS A 73 -3.39 12.39 -4.69
N PHE A 74 -3.78 11.29 -4.07
CA PHE A 74 -3.44 10.98 -2.69
C PHE A 74 -2.72 9.63 -2.60
N ILE A 75 -1.90 9.50 -1.57
CA ILE A 75 -1.25 8.25 -1.17
C ILE A 75 -2.14 7.57 -0.13
N GLY A 76 -2.64 6.39 -0.45
CA GLY A 76 -3.56 5.64 0.42
C GLY A 76 -4.02 4.34 -0.25
N SER A 77 -5.00 3.67 0.35
CA SER A 77 -5.65 2.50 -0.25
C SER A 77 -6.83 2.91 -1.12
N ILE A 78 -7.10 2.12 -2.17
CA ILE A 78 -8.29 2.28 -3.02
C ILE A 78 -9.46 1.56 -2.33
N TYR A 79 -10.51 2.32 -2.02
CA TYR A 79 -11.77 1.81 -1.50
C TYR A 79 -12.84 1.88 -2.57
N GLU A 80 -13.81 0.98 -2.45
CA GLU A 80 -14.96 0.89 -3.34
C GLU A 80 -16.23 1.14 -2.52
N GLN A 81 -17.07 2.05 -2.99
CA GLN A 81 -18.38 2.33 -2.43
C GLN A 81 -19.45 2.11 -3.51
N GLN A 82 -20.45 1.31 -3.19
CA GLN A 82 -21.62 1.13 -4.04
C GLN A 82 -22.57 2.32 -3.84
N VAL A 83 -22.83 3.08 -4.89
CA VAL A 83 -23.78 4.20 -4.89
C VAL A 83 -24.77 3.98 -6.03
N GLU A 84 -26.06 3.80 -5.70
CA GLU A 84 -27.16 3.72 -6.69
C GLU A 84 -26.94 2.69 -7.82
N SER A 85 -26.22 1.60 -7.54
CA SER A 85 -25.81 0.50 -8.46
C SER A 85 -24.53 0.72 -9.27
N GLU A 86 -23.77 1.78 -9.00
CA GLU A 86 -22.44 2.00 -9.56
C GLU A 86 -21.35 1.91 -8.50
N SER A 87 -20.22 1.29 -8.86
CA SER A 87 -19.01 1.31 -8.06
C SER A 87 -18.33 2.68 -8.18
N ARG A 88 -18.27 3.43 -7.08
CA ARG A 88 -17.40 4.61 -6.96
C ARG A 88 -16.15 4.26 -6.20
N TYR A 89 -15.01 4.71 -6.71
CA TYR A 89 -13.72 4.50 -6.09
C TYR A 89 -13.22 5.77 -5.42
N PHE A 90 -12.58 5.63 -4.27
CA PHE A 90 -11.93 6.72 -3.54
C PHE A 90 -10.62 6.27 -2.93
N ILE A 91 -9.71 7.23 -2.70
CA ILE A 91 -8.48 6.97 -1.95
C ILE A 91 -8.75 7.32 -0.50
N GLY A 92 -8.65 6.31 0.36
CA GLY A 92 -8.82 6.43 1.80
C GLY A 92 -7.52 6.13 2.56
N PRO A 93 -7.62 5.93 3.89
CA PRO A 93 -6.47 5.57 4.72
C PRO A 93 -5.71 4.36 4.19
N MET A 94 -4.40 4.34 4.41
CA MET A 94 -3.55 3.23 3.98
C MET A 94 -3.90 1.96 4.76
N ALA A 95 -4.11 0.86 4.06
CA ALA A 95 -4.38 -0.43 4.70
C ALA A 95 -3.12 -0.91 5.43
N TYR A 96 -3.28 -1.35 6.68
CA TYR A 96 -2.20 -1.88 7.49
C TYR A 96 -1.85 -3.29 7.03
N ILE A 97 -0.61 -3.50 6.59
CA ILE A 97 -0.09 -4.86 6.35
C ILE A 97 0.65 -5.28 7.63
N PRO A 98 0.09 -6.20 8.44
CA PRO A 98 0.79 -6.69 9.61
C PRO A 98 2.08 -7.40 9.20
N GLN A 99 3.10 -7.31 10.07
CA GLN A 99 4.29 -8.14 9.91
C GLN A 99 3.91 -9.62 9.99
N ALA A 100 4.61 -10.46 9.22
CA ALA A 100 4.38 -11.91 9.22
C ALA A 100 4.44 -12.47 10.66
N GLY A 101 3.33 -13.07 11.11
CA GLY A 101 3.20 -13.61 12.47
C GLY A 101 2.60 -12.66 13.51
N SER A 102 2.23 -11.44 13.13
CA SER A 102 1.45 -10.51 13.97
C SER A 102 -0.01 -10.50 13.53
N ILE A 103 -0.93 -10.68 14.48
CA ILE A 103 -2.34 -10.33 14.28
C ILE A 103 -2.40 -8.83 14.55
N GLY A 104 -2.28 -8.03 13.49
CA GLY A 104 -2.40 -6.58 13.59
C GLY A 104 -3.75 -6.21 14.21
N SER A 105 -3.76 -5.33 15.20
CA SER A 105 -5.01 -4.71 15.63
C SER A 105 -5.62 -3.95 14.44
N PRO A 106 -6.92 -4.07 14.13
CA PRO A 106 -7.59 -3.30 13.08
C PRO A 106 -7.43 -1.78 13.25
N GLU A 107 -7.12 -1.34 14.47
CA GLU A 107 -6.92 0.07 14.85
C GLU A 107 -5.51 0.59 14.51
N ALA A 108 -4.57 -0.27 14.09
CA ALA A 108 -3.14 0.03 14.08
C ALA A 108 -2.61 0.83 12.87
N CYS A 109 -3.44 1.18 11.88
CA CYS A 109 -3.05 2.22 10.91
C CYS A 109 -4.24 2.69 10.06
N THR A 110 -5.05 3.59 10.60
CA THR A 110 -6.03 4.37 9.83
C THR A 110 -5.40 5.68 9.32
N SER A 111 -4.12 5.65 8.95
CA SER A 111 -3.36 6.85 8.63
C SER A 111 -3.43 7.20 7.15
N GLY A 112 -3.61 8.49 6.87
CA GLY A 112 -3.87 9.01 5.53
C GLY A 112 -5.38 9.15 5.23
N PRO A 113 -5.77 9.38 3.96
CA PRO A 113 -4.90 9.47 2.79
C PRO A 113 -3.97 10.70 2.85
N PHE A 114 -2.77 10.59 2.28
CA PHE A 114 -1.76 11.66 2.32
C PHE A 114 -1.73 12.44 1.01
N LEU A 115 -1.56 13.77 1.08
CA LEU A 115 -1.47 14.63 -0.11
C LEU A 115 -0.06 14.62 -0.72
N SER A 116 0.96 14.28 0.07
CA SER A 116 2.36 14.32 -0.38
C SER A 116 3.18 13.17 0.19
N SER A 117 4.24 12.81 -0.53
CA SER A 117 5.25 11.86 -0.06
C SER A 117 5.90 12.32 1.25
N ARG A 118 6.03 13.65 1.47
CA ARG A 118 6.51 14.20 2.75
C ARG A 118 5.59 13.83 3.90
N ASP A 119 4.29 14.10 3.77
CA ASP A 119 3.32 13.86 4.85
C ASP A 119 3.30 12.37 5.22
N TRP A 120 3.27 11.51 4.21
CA TRP A 120 3.33 10.06 4.40
C TRP A 120 4.63 9.62 5.11
N LEU A 121 5.80 10.05 4.63
CA LEU A 121 7.08 9.65 5.24
C LEU A 121 7.25 10.17 6.67
N VAL A 122 6.74 11.38 6.97
CA VAL A 122 6.76 11.92 8.33
C VAL A 122 5.87 11.09 9.26
N VAL A 123 4.68 10.67 8.82
CA VAL A 123 3.79 9.83 9.64
C VAL A 123 4.41 8.45 9.88
N ILE A 124 4.94 7.79 8.84
CA ILE A 124 5.61 6.48 8.99
C ILE A 124 6.84 6.57 9.92
N ALA A 125 7.60 7.67 9.86
CA ALA A 125 8.73 7.89 10.77
C ALA A 125 8.30 8.10 12.24
N ASN A 126 7.09 8.58 12.47
CA ASN A 126 6.50 8.71 13.81
C ASN A 126 5.88 7.39 14.31
N GLU A 127 5.22 6.62 13.44
CA GLU A 127 4.46 5.40 13.78
C GLU A 127 5.32 4.16 14.04
N LYS A 128 6.58 4.11 13.57
CA LYS A 128 7.53 3.03 13.91
C LYS A 128 7.86 2.91 15.42
N VAL A 129 7.15 3.62 16.28
CA VAL A 129 7.20 3.55 17.74
C VAL A 129 5.80 3.27 18.30
N GLU A 130 5.12 2.23 17.83
CA GLU A 130 4.38 1.40 18.78
C GLU A 130 5.45 0.60 19.52
N PRO A 131 5.74 0.90 20.80
CA PRO A 131 6.65 0.07 21.55
C PRO A 131 6.03 -1.32 21.55
N ILE A 132 6.75 -2.32 21.02
CA ILE A 132 6.63 -3.66 21.59
C ILE A 132 6.66 -3.40 23.09
N ARG A 133 5.57 -3.67 23.82
CA ARG A 133 5.43 -3.40 25.25
C ARG A 133 6.63 -4.02 25.99
N ARG A 134 7.75 -3.31 26.04
CA ARG A 134 8.97 -3.66 26.72
C ARG A 134 8.96 -2.77 27.94
N SER A 135 8.78 -3.41 29.09
CA SER A 135 8.61 -2.77 30.39
C SER A 135 9.87 -2.08 30.91
N ILE A 136 10.93 -1.96 30.11
CA ILE A 136 12.24 -1.41 30.51
C ILE A 136 12.78 -0.56 29.35
N PRO A 137 13.11 0.72 29.55
CA PRO A 137 13.77 1.55 28.55
C PRO A 137 15.16 1.00 28.23
N ASP A 138 15.45 0.75 26.95
CA ASP A 138 16.77 0.39 26.47
C ASP A 138 17.59 1.69 26.30
N PRO A 139 18.85 1.80 26.75
CA PRO A 139 19.71 2.94 26.41
C PRO A 139 19.88 3.15 24.88
N GLU A 140 19.64 2.14 24.05
CA GLU A 140 19.52 2.32 22.59
C GLU A 140 18.30 3.16 22.19
N ASP A 141 17.27 3.26 23.03
CA ASP A 141 16.05 4.05 22.79
C ASP A 141 16.35 5.55 22.73
N GLU A 142 17.25 6.09 23.57
CA GLU A 142 17.63 7.52 23.52
C GLU A 142 18.32 7.87 22.19
N GLN A 143 19.24 7.01 21.74
CA GLN A 143 19.92 7.20 20.46
C GLN A 143 18.92 7.03 19.31
N ALA A 144 18.02 6.03 19.36
CA ALA A 144 16.96 5.83 18.38
C ALA A 144 16.00 7.03 18.31
N HIS A 145 15.63 7.62 19.46
CA HIS A 145 14.83 8.85 19.53
C HIS A 145 15.55 10.02 18.83
N LYS A 146 16.84 10.20 19.06
CA LYS A 146 17.64 11.25 18.42
C LYS A 146 17.75 11.06 16.89
N TRP A 147 18.01 9.84 16.42
CA TRP A 147 18.03 9.53 14.99
C TRP A 147 16.68 9.77 14.34
N ARG A 148 15.59 9.45 15.04
CA ARG A 148 14.21 9.70 14.58
C ARG A 148 13.96 11.19 14.41
N GLU A 149 14.24 12.00 15.42
CA GLU A 149 14.04 13.45 15.33
C GLU A 149 14.87 14.08 14.21
N ALA A 150 16.15 13.67 14.08
CA ALA A 150 17.00 14.12 12.99
C ALA A 150 16.45 13.70 11.61
N THR A 151 15.90 12.50 11.50
CA THR A 151 15.29 11.98 10.27
C THR A 151 14.01 12.74 9.91
N ILE A 152 13.14 12.99 10.88
CA ILE A 152 11.90 13.77 10.68
C ILE A 152 12.26 15.20 10.27
N ASP A 153 13.24 15.82 10.91
CA ASP A 153 13.72 17.16 10.55
C ASP A 153 14.27 17.20 9.11
N ALA A 154 15.08 16.21 8.73
CA ALA A 154 15.60 16.08 7.37
C ALA A 154 14.48 15.88 6.33
N LEU A 155 13.48 15.05 6.62
CA LEU A 155 12.31 14.83 5.75
C LEU A 155 11.51 16.12 5.55
N LYS A 156 11.26 16.87 6.63
CA LYS A 156 10.51 18.14 6.58
C LYS A 156 11.24 19.22 5.77
N LYS A 157 12.58 19.24 5.82
CA LYS A 157 13.42 20.22 5.11
C LYS A 157 13.75 19.84 3.67
N SER A 158 13.45 18.60 3.24
CA SER A 158 13.81 18.13 1.91
C SER A 158 12.96 18.80 0.82
N PRO A 159 13.57 19.56 -0.11
CA PRO A 159 12.84 20.21 -1.21
C PRO A 159 12.40 19.21 -2.29
N LEU A 160 13.01 18.02 -2.34
CA LEU A 160 12.65 16.95 -3.29
C LEU A 160 11.28 16.35 -3.02
N LEU A 161 10.75 16.51 -1.81
CA LEU A 161 9.44 15.96 -1.43
C LEU A 161 8.28 16.93 -1.65
N ASP A 162 8.54 18.14 -2.18
CA ASP A 162 7.53 19.15 -2.55
C ASP A 162 7.03 19.01 -4.00
N SER A 163 7.76 18.28 -4.87
CA SER A 163 7.54 18.28 -6.33
C SER A 163 6.39 17.38 -6.81
N ASP A 164 5.95 16.40 -6.01
CA ASP A 164 4.96 15.41 -6.44
C ASP A 164 3.54 15.98 -6.68
N SER A 165 3.32 17.25 -6.31
CA SER A 165 2.02 17.91 -6.33
C SER A 165 1.67 18.64 -7.63
N ARG A 166 2.62 18.87 -8.55
CA ARG A 166 2.47 19.93 -9.58
C ARG A 166 2.20 19.47 -11.02
N ASP A 167 2.55 18.24 -11.42
CA ASP A 167 2.63 17.87 -12.85
C ASP A 167 1.77 16.69 -13.30
N HIS A 168 0.70 16.36 -12.58
CA HIS A 168 -0.13 15.20 -12.93
C HIS A 168 -1.58 15.63 -13.17
N GLU A 169 -2.04 15.53 -14.43
CA GLU A 169 -3.47 15.39 -14.73
C GLU A 169 -3.94 14.08 -14.07
N GLN A 170 -4.36 14.17 -12.81
CA GLN A 170 -4.67 13.02 -11.96
C GLN A 170 -6.14 12.63 -12.09
N THR A 171 -6.41 11.33 -12.06
CA THR A 171 -7.77 10.83 -11.79
C THR A 171 -8.15 11.26 -10.37
N VAL A 172 -9.05 12.22 -10.26
CA VAL A 172 -9.57 12.69 -8.97
C VAL A 172 -10.63 11.70 -8.50
N LEU A 173 -10.19 10.66 -7.80
CA LEU A 173 -11.09 9.91 -6.95
C LEU A 173 -11.41 10.77 -5.71
N SER A 174 -12.70 10.96 -5.41
CA SER A 174 -13.17 11.89 -4.37
C SER A 174 -12.71 11.47 -2.97
N ILE A 175 -12.79 12.37 -1.98
CA ILE A 175 -12.64 12.03 -0.55
C ILE A 175 -14.05 12.06 0.06
N THR A 176 -14.39 11.11 0.93
CA THR A 176 -15.62 11.16 1.75
C THR A 176 -15.23 11.25 3.22
#